data_AF-A0AAU0LPZ2-F1
#
_entry.id   AF-A0AAU0LPZ2-F1
#
_cell.length_a   1.000
_cell.length_b   1.000
_cell.length_c   1.000
_cell.angle_alpha   90.00
_cell.angle_beta   90.00
_cell.angle_gamma   90.00
#
_symmetry.space_group_name_H-M   'P 1'
#
loop_
_entity.id
_entity.type
_entity.pdbx_description
1 polymer ?
#
loop_
_entity_poly.entity_id
_entity_poly.type
_entity_poly.pdbx_seq_one_letter_code
_entity_poly.pdbx_strand_id
1 'polypeptide(L)' 'MKCPCGCSRSLELLLIPEARPRWELTVDAQGRPSLHPSIWLKDGCKSHFWIKEGKVEWCESSSSVSSLN' A
#
# COMPACT_ATOMS: atom_id res chain seq x y z
N MET A 1 -8.86 6.12 -0.29
CA MET A 1 -9.01 4.65 -0.06
C MET A 1 -8.93 4.37 1.43
N LYS A 2 -9.57 3.30 1.95
CA LYS A 2 -9.41 2.89 3.36
C LYS A 2 -8.22 1.95 3.52
N CYS A 3 -7.60 1.94 4.71
CA CYS A 3 -6.53 0.98 5.00
C CYS A 3 -7.06 -0.45 4.86
N PRO A 4 -6.42 -1.29 4.02
CA PRO A 4 -6.81 -2.70 3.87
C PRO A 4 -6.55 -3.53 5.13
N CYS A 5 -5.82 -2.99 6.10
CA CYS A 5 -5.58 -3.59 7.41
C CYS A 5 -6.83 -3.67 8.32
N GLY A 6 -7.94 -3.02 7.96
CA GLY A 6 -9.17 -3.01 8.77
C GLY A 6 -9.26 -1.88 9.80
N CYS A 7 -8.21 -1.06 9.98
CA CYS A 7 -8.23 0.08 10.92
C CYS A 7 -9.16 1.23 10.50
N SER A 8 -9.84 1.11 9.35
CA SER A 8 -10.77 2.10 8.79
C SER A 8 -10.19 3.49 8.54
N ARG A 9 -8.87 3.65 8.65
CA ARG A 9 -8.18 4.92 8.38
C ARG A 9 -8.20 5.25 6.90
N SER A 10 -8.44 6.52 6.57
CA SER A 10 -8.26 7.03 5.21
C SER A 10 -6.78 7.15 4.89
N LEU A 11 -6.37 6.59 3.75
CA LEU A 11 -5.02 6.74 3.23
C LEU A 11 -5.01 7.88 2.23
N GLU A 12 -4.22 8.89 2.56
CA GLU A 12 -3.98 10.07 1.74
C GLU A 12 -2.52 10.01 1.29
N LEU A 13 -2.30 9.86 -0.02
CA LEU A 13 -0.98 9.75 -0.61
C LEU A 13 -0.75 10.95 -1.51
N LEU A 14 0.42 11.57 -1.36
CA LEU A 14 0.82 12.70 -2.18
C LEU A 14 1.26 12.18 -3.56
N LEU A 15 0.53 12.56 -4.60
CA LEU A 15 0.84 12.24 -5.99
C LEU A 15 1.62 13.36 -6.71
N ILE A 16 1.80 14.50 -6.05
CA ILE A 16 2.47 15.66 -6.64
C ILE A 16 3.97 15.37 -6.82
N PRO A 17 4.58 15.78 -7.94
CA PRO A 17 5.97 15.47 -8.27
C PRO A 17 6.98 16.10 -7.30
N GLU A 18 6.62 17.23 -6.69
CA GLU A 18 7.48 17.99 -5.77
C GLU A 18 7.48 17.43 -4.32
N ALA A 19 6.52 16.58 -3.96
CA ALA A 19 6.44 16.03 -2.60
C ALA A 19 7.44 14.91 -2.36
N ARG A 20 7.85 14.74 -1.09
CA ARG A 20 8.65 13.62 -0.60
C ARG A 20 8.10 13.15 0.75
N PRO A 21 7.66 11.89 0.90
CA PRO A 21 7.53 10.86 -0.13
C PRO A 21 6.44 11.18 -1.18
N ARG A 22 6.65 10.74 -2.43
CA ARG A 22 5.66 10.79 -3.52
C ARG A 22 5.25 9.39 -3.95
N TRP A 23 4.04 9.27 -4.44
CA TRP A 23 3.54 8.07 -5.10
C TRP A 23 3.07 8.41 -6.51
N GLU A 24 3.19 7.46 -7.41
CA GLU A 24 2.78 7.54 -8.79
C GLU A 24 1.59 6.62 -8.98
N LEU A 25 0.46 7.20 -9.37
CA LEU A 25 -0.75 6.45 -9.68
C LEU A 25 -0.79 6.17 -11.17
N THR A 26 -0.67 4.91 -11.54
CA THR A 26 -0.89 4.44 -12.90
C THR A 26 -2.19 3.63 -12.96
N VAL A 27 -2.86 3.64 -14.09
CA VAL A 27 -4.09 2.89 -14.30
C VAL A 27 -3.90 2.03 -15.53
N ASP A 28 -4.20 0.75 -15.43
CA ASP A 28 -4.07 -0.16 -16.56
C ASP A 28 -5.22 -0.03 -17.57
N ALA A 29 -5.14 -0.77 -18.67
CA ALA A 29 -6.18 -0.77 -19.71
C ALA A 29 -7.56 -1.27 -19.22
N GLN A 30 -7.62 -1.95 -18.08
CA GLN A 30 -8.85 -2.43 -17.44
C GLN A 30 -9.38 -1.44 -16.39
N GLY A 31 -8.76 -0.27 -16.23
CA GLY A 31 -9.17 0.73 -15.24
C GLY A 31 -8.69 0.43 -13.82
N ARG A 32 -7.73 -0.47 -13.63
CA ARG A 32 -7.25 -0.89 -12.31
C ARG A 32 -6.05 -0.04 -11.87
N PRO A 33 -6.10 0.59 -10.68
CA PRO A 33 -5.05 1.46 -10.21
C PRO A 33 -3.84 0.68 -9.68
N SER A 34 -2.63 1.18 -9.96
CA SER A 34 -1.36 0.72 -9.42
C SER A 34 -0.62 1.90 -8.82
N LEU A 35 0.04 1.68 -7.69
CA LEU A 35 0.82 2.72 -7.00
C LEU A 35 2.28 2.32 -6.87
N HIS A 36 3.16 3.27 -7.15
CA HIS A 36 4.61 3.11 -6.99
C HIS A 36 5.24 4.34 -6.34
N PRO A 37 6.16 4.20 -5.36
CA PRO A 37 6.67 2.96 -4.77
C PRO A 37 5.69 2.35 -3.75
N SER A 38 6.15 1.38 -2.95
CA SER A 38 5.35 0.81 -1.85
C SER A 38 4.82 1.87 -0.89
N ILE A 39 3.68 1.55 -0.28
CA ILE A 39 3.06 2.39 0.73
C ILE A 39 3.51 1.86 2.08
N TRP A 40 4.36 2.64 2.75
CA TRP A 40 4.77 2.37 4.12
C TRP A 40 4.20 3.42 5.05
N LEU A 41 3.21 3.02 5.84
CA LEU A 41 2.67 3.87 6.88
C LEU A 41 3.65 3.85 8.05
N LYS A 42 4.26 4.99 8.37
CA LYS A 42 5.10 5.11 9.57
C LYS A 42 4.27 5.37 10.83
N ASP A 43 3.07 5.89 10.65
CA ASP A 43 2.10 6.22 11.71
C ASP A 43 0.89 5.28 11.69
N GLY A 44 0.30 5.00 12.87
CA GLY A 44 -0.87 4.14 13.01
C GLY A 44 -0.56 2.64 12.96
N CYS A 45 -1.24 1.91 12.07
CA CYS A 45 -1.15 0.45 11.91
C CYS A 45 0.19 -0.04 11.35
N LYS A 46 1.09 0.88 10.98
CA LYS A 46 2.43 0.62 10.45
C LYS A 46 2.49 -0.38 9.29
N SER A 47 1.39 -0.45 8.53
CA SER A 47 1.22 -1.39 7.43
C SER A 47 2.13 -1.05 6.25
N HIS A 48 2.73 -2.09 5.66
CA HIS A 48 3.56 -1.98 4.46
C HIS A 48 3.01 -2.88 3.36
N PHE A 49 2.58 -2.27 2.26
CA PHE A 49 1.98 -2.98 1.15
C PHE A 49 2.19 -2.22 -0.18
N TRP A 50 1.95 -2.93 -1.26
CA TRP A 50 1.95 -2.44 -2.63
C TRP A 50 0.52 -2.46 -3.17
N ILE A 51 0.25 -1.60 -4.16
CA ILE A 51 -0.95 -1.70 -4.97
C ILE A 51 -0.54 -1.91 -6.42
N LYS A 52 -0.95 -3.03 -7.01
CA LYS A 52 -0.72 -3.33 -8.42
C LYS A 52 -1.99 -3.90 -9.02
N GLU A 53 -2.40 -3.35 -10.16
CA GLU A 53 -3.59 -3.80 -10.89
C GLU A 53 -4.84 -3.88 -9.99
N GLY A 54 -5.01 -2.92 -9.09
CA GLY A 54 -6.12 -2.87 -8.14
C GLY A 54 -6.05 -3.89 -7.00
N LYS A 55 -4.96 -4.65 -6.88
CA LYS A 55 -4.71 -5.64 -5.82
C LYS A 55 -3.74 -5.10 -4.79
N VAL A 56 -3.97 -5.44 -3.53
CA VAL A 56 -3.06 -5.12 -2.42
C VAL A 56 -2.10 -6.29 -2.22
N GLU A 57 -0.80 -6.05 -2.42
CA GLU A 57 0.25 -7.04 -2.12
C GLU A 57 0.99 -6.63 -0.84
N TRP A 58 0.86 -7.43 0.22
CA TRP A 58 1.51 -7.13 1.49
C TRP A 58 3.01 -7.39 1.40
N CYS A 59 3.81 -6.44 1.88
CA CYS A 59 5.23 -6.67 2.04
C CYS A 59 5.39 -7.42 3.36
N GLU A 60 5.52 -8.75 3.28
CA GLU A 60 5.74 -9.57 4.47
C GLU A 60 7.00 -9.06 5.19
N SER A 61 6.80 -8.39 6.32
CA SER A 61 7.89 -8.22 7.28
C SER A 61 8.14 -9.60 7.82
N SER A 62 9.22 -10.24 7.35
CA SER A 62 9.67 -11.54 7.83
C SER A 62 9.69 -11.54 9.36
N SER A 63 8.67 -12.15 9.94
CA SER A 63 8.53 -12.39 11.37
C SER A 63 7.69 -13.64 11.52
N SER A 64 8.42 -14.74 11.41
CA SER A 64 8.12 -16.09 11.87
C SER A 64 7.14 -16.95 11.08
N VAL A 65 7.73 -17.96 10.45
CA VAL A 65 7.19 -19.32 10.43
C VAL A 65 6.65 -19.70 11.82
N SER A 66 5.37 -20.05 11.90
CA SER A 66 4.69 -20.87 12.94
C SER A 66 3.19 -20.75 12.67
N SER A 67 2.44 -21.79 12.29
CA SER A 67 2.52 -23.16 12.80
C SER A 67 2.00 -24.16 11.76
N LEU A 68 2.69 -25.30 11.69
CA LEU A 68 2.09 -26.58 11.33
C LEU A 68 0.87 -26.82 12.23
N ASN A 69 -0.27 -27.17 11.64
CA ASN A 69 -1.11 -28.27 12.12
C ASN A 69 -1.95 -28.82 10.97
#